data_AF-A0A9D6V8A2-F1
#
_entry.id   AF-A0A9D6V8A2-F1
#
_cell.length_a   1.000
_cell.length_b   1.000
_cell.length_c   1.000
_cell.angle_alpha   90.00
_cell.angle_beta   90.00
_cell.angle_gamma   90.00
#
_symmetry.space_group_name_H-M   'P 1'
#
loop_
_entity.id
_entity.type
_entity.pdbx_description
1 polymer ?
#
loop_
_entity_poly.entity_id
_entity_poly.type
_entity_poly.pdbx_seq_one_letter_code
_entity_poly.pdbx_strand_id
1 'polypeptide(L)'
;MQKSKIEVGKEYALRESRKMDSPLQRIRILQFVRGKKWKAAWIEPNSGLVDYVESQNIIVRWKDHKVYVRDEERERQLREYNERQGYKPSSPLDNVLGGICEAAGEPQLSGYGGVITGPVDALERLKVRARVDQAKTYSYEYVDRHGTVHIPFDGALEIAKAFCAAEPSTVLIPIEATEREWTQKASQPGGDYIVGLLNEYRASWAIIRQWAGMDAAIAQREARIQQLERLVWDAVYALQKGKLDQEADRLRRALERR
;
A
#
# COMPACT_ATOMS: atom_id res chain seq x y z
N MET A 1 -23.14 6.95 8.46
CA MET A 1 -23.05 6.46 9.86
C MET A 1 -23.83 5.15 10.05
N GLN A 2 -23.45 4.26 10.98
CA GLN A 2 -24.24 3.05 11.26
C GLN A 2 -25.55 3.41 11.99
N LYS A 3 -26.65 2.72 11.66
CA LYS A 3 -27.98 2.93 12.24
C LYS A 3 -27.95 2.90 13.78
N SER A 4 -27.21 1.96 14.36
CA SER A 4 -27.08 1.77 15.81
C SER A 4 -26.47 2.96 16.57
N LYS A 5 -25.79 3.87 15.86
CA LYS A 5 -25.15 5.05 16.44
C LYS A 5 -26.01 6.32 16.38
N ILE A 6 -27.18 6.25 15.72
CA ILE A 6 -28.11 7.39 15.59
C ILE A 6 -29.08 7.39 16.77
N GLU A 7 -28.96 8.42 17.60
CA GLU A 7 -29.85 8.71 18.72
C GLU A 7 -30.96 9.71 18.33
N VAL A 8 -32.19 9.39 18.74
CA VAL A 8 -33.34 10.30 18.64
C VAL A 8 -33.16 11.51 19.56
N GLY A 9 -33.60 12.68 19.11
CA GLY A 9 -33.49 13.96 19.82
C GLY A 9 -32.12 14.65 19.65
N LYS A 10 -31.13 13.99 19.05
CA LYS A 10 -29.80 14.57 18.81
C LYS A 10 -29.69 15.23 17.44
N GLU A 11 -28.72 16.14 17.34
CA GLU A 11 -28.42 16.90 16.13
C GLU A 11 -27.27 16.27 15.35
N TYR A 12 -27.40 16.28 14.02
CA TYR A 12 -26.47 15.67 13.10
C TYR A 12 -26.22 16.57 11.89
N ALA A 13 -25.05 16.38 11.31
CA ALA A 13 -24.71 16.89 9.99
C ALA A 13 -25.21 15.90 8.93
N LEU A 14 -25.95 16.41 7.96
CA LEU A 14 -26.50 15.66 6.84
C LEU A 14 -25.97 16.21 5.51
N ARG A 15 -25.76 15.32 4.54
CA ARG A 15 -25.59 15.68 3.13
C ARG A 15 -26.66 15.03 2.27
N GLU A 16 -27.32 15.82 1.43
CA GLU A 16 -28.26 15.31 0.43
C GLU A 16 -27.55 14.45 -0.62
N SER A 17 -26.38 14.91 -1.09
CA SER A 17 -25.49 14.15 -1.96
C SER A 17 -24.23 13.74 -1.21
N ARG A 18 -23.81 12.47 -1.35
CA ARG A 18 -22.63 11.95 -0.66
C ARG A 18 -21.28 12.50 -1.15
N LYS A 19 -21.27 13.50 -2.03
CA LYS A 19 -20.04 14.14 -2.52
C LYS A 19 -19.36 14.89 -1.37
N MET A 20 -18.03 14.83 -1.31
CA MET A 20 -17.23 15.50 -0.27
C MET A 20 -17.45 17.02 -0.22
N ASP A 21 -17.82 17.65 -1.33
CA ASP A 21 -17.98 19.10 -1.39
C ASP A 21 -19.42 19.59 -1.19
N SER A 22 -20.36 18.68 -0.92
CA SER A 22 -21.74 19.09 -0.67
C SER A 22 -21.85 19.78 0.70
N PRO A 23 -22.62 20.87 0.84
CA PRO A 23 -22.76 21.55 2.11
C PRO A 23 -23.40 20.64 3.15
N LEU A 24 -22.89 20.70 4.39
CA LEU A 24 -23.52 20.01 5.51
C LEU A 24 -24.73 20.80 5.99
N GLN A 25 -25.86 20.12 6.10
CA GLN A 25 -27.09 20.64 6.66
C GLN A 25 -27.22 20.17 8.11
N ARG A 26 -27.77 21.03 8.97
CA ARG A 26 -27.99 20.73 10.38
C ARG A 26 -29.40 20.20 10.55
N ILE A 27 -29.52 18.96 11.02
CA ILE A 27 -30.81 18.31 11.27
C ILE A 27 -30.89 17.78 12.70
N ARG A 28 -32.11 17.63 13.22
CA ARG A 28 -32.42 16.94 14.48
C ARG A 28 -33.25 15.70 14.18
N ILE A 29 -32.82 14.55 14.66
CA ILE A 29 -33.55 13.29 14.46
C ILE A 29 -34.75 13.26 15.41
N LEU A 30 -35.95 13.10 14.88
CA LEU A 30 -37.20 13.09 15.66
C LEU A 30 -37.66 11.67 16.00
N GLN A 31 -37.58 10.74 15.04
CA GLN A 31 -37.98 9.35 15.27
C GLN A 31 -37.35 8.41 14.23
N PHE A 32 -37.14 7.16 14.64
CA PHE A 32 -36.86 6.08 13.72
C PHE A 32 -38.17 5.64 13.04
N VAL A 33 -38.13 5.38 11.73
CA VAL A 33 -39.34 4.99 10.97
C VAL A 33 -39.27 3.52 10.60
N ARG A 34 -38.49 3.17 9.57
CA ARG A 34 -38.30 1.78 9.11
C ARG A 34 -37.03 1.63 8.30
N GLY A 35 -36.40 0.46 8.37
CA GLY A 35 -35.19 0.15 7.62
C GLY A 35 -34.07 1.17 7.89
N LYS A 36 -33.74 1.96 6.86
CA LYS A 36 -32.72 3.02 6.90
C LYS A 36 -33.31 4.43 7.02
N LYS A 37 -34.64 4.59 7.07
CA LYS A 37 -35.32 5.89 7.06
C LYS A 37 -35.57 6.43 8.47
N TRP A 38 -35.30 7.72 8.64
CA TRP A 38 -35.48 8.50 9.85
C TRP A 38 -36.32 9.72 9.56
N LYS A 39 -37.17 10.14 10.49
CA LYS A 39 -37.83 11.44 10.41
C LYS A 39 -36.93 12.49 11.08
N ALA A 40 -36.64 13.57 10.39
CA ALA A 40 -35.75 14.62 10.85
C ALA A 40 -36.39 16.00 10.70
N ALA A 41 -36.09 16.90 11.62
CA ALA A 41 -36.38 18.32 11.51
C ALA A 41 -35.11 19.07 11.10
N TRP A 42 -35.20 19.92 10.10
CA TRP A 42 -34.11 20.79 9.69
C TRP A 42 -34.00 21.96 10.65
N ILE A 43 -32.76 22.27 11.01
CA ILE A 43 -32.39 23.46 11.77
C ILE A 43 -31.82 24.48 10.79
N GLU A 44 -30.88 24.07 9.94
CA GLU A 44 -30.25 24.90 8.90
C GLU A 44 -30.02 24.05 7.64
N PRO A 45 -30.24 24.58 6.42
CA PRO A 45 -30.71 25.93 6.11
C PRO A 45 -32.24 26.11 6.20
N ASN A 46 -33.00 25.03 6.10
CA ASN A 46 -34.47 25.06 5.99
C ASN A 46 -35.15 24.86 7.36
N SER A 47 -34.98 25.80 8.29
CA SER A 47 -35.50 25.68 9.66
C SER A 47 -36.99 25.32 9.69
N GLY A 48 -37.35 24.29 10.44
CA GLY A 48 -38.74 23.85 10.64
C GLY A 48 -39.26 22.88 9.58
N LEU A 49 -38.54 22.64 8.48
CA LEU A 49 -38.87 21.57 7.55
C LEU A 49 -38.74 20.21 8.25
N VAL A 50 -39.75 19.36 8.12
CA VAL A 50 -39.75 18.00 8.65
C VAL A 50 -39.92 17.02 7.51
N ASP A 51 -38.90 16.19 7.28
CA ASP A 51 -38.91 15.20 6.20
C ASP A 51 -38.17 13.91 6.60
N TYR A 52 -38.19 12.92 5.71
CA TYR A 52 -37.54 11.65 5.86
C TYR A 52 -36.13 11.66 5.26
N VAL A 53 -35.16 11.22 6.05
CA VAL A 53 -33.75 11.12 5.64
C VAL A 53 -33.26 9.68 5.77
N GLU A 54 -32.26 9.34 4.97
CA GLU A 54 -31.65 8.03 5.04
C GLU A 54 -30.42 8.02 5.95
N SER A 55 -30.21 6.92 6.66
CA SER A 55 -29.09 6.72 7.60
C SER A 55 -27.73 6.98 6.96
N GLN A 56 -27.63 6.75 5.65
CA GLN A 56 -26.43 6.94 4.85
C GLN A 56 -26.08 8.40 4.58
N ASN A 57 -27.07 9.29 4.60
CA ASN A 57 -26.90 10.72 4.37
C ASN A 57 -26.56 11.45 5.68
N ILE A 58 -26.71 10.76 6.82
CA ILE A 58 -26.31 11.25 8.14
C ILE A 58 -24.82 10.91 8.35
N ILE A 59 -24.02 11.96 8.52
CA ILE A 59 -22.56 11.88 8.46
C ILE A 59 -21.98 11.73 9.86
N VAL A 60 -22.11 12.77 10.69
CA VAL A 60 -21.59 12.86 12.06
C VAL A 60 -22.55 13.63 12.95
N ARG A 61 -22.37 13.57 14.28
CA ARG A 61 -23.07 14.46 15.20
C ARG A 61 -22.72 15.90 14.89
N TRP A 62 -23.69 16.80 15.04
CA TRP A 62 -23.44 18.21 14.77
C TRP A 62 -22.31 18.77 15.62
N LYS A 63 -22.15 18.35 16.88
CA LYS A 63 -21.01 18.78 17.71
C LYS A 63 -19.62 18.50 17.10
N ASP A 64 -19.50 17.48 16.24
CA ASP A 64 -18.24 17.02 15.66
C ASP A 64 -18.06 17.49 14.19
N HIS A 65 -19.01 18.26 13.65
CA HIS A 65 -19.03 18.64 12.23
C HIS A 65 -17.77 19.43 11.80
N LYS A 66 -17.26 20.33 12.65
CA LYS A 66 -16.08 21.14 12.32
C LYS A 66 -14.82 20.30 12.15
N VAL A 67 -14.67 19.28 13.01
CA VAL A 67 -13.54 18.35 12.93
C VAL A 67 -13.67 17.50 11.67
N TYR A 68 -14.88 17.02 11.37
CA TYR A 68 -15.17 16.29 10.14
C TYR A 68 -14.82 17.08 8.87
N VAL A 69 -15.26 18.34 8.77
CA VAL A 69 -14.96 19.22 7.62
C VAL A 69 -13.45 19.47 7.50
N ARG A 70 -12.74 19.62 8.63
CA ARG A 70 -11.28 19.78 8.64
C ARG A 70 -10.56 18.53 8.12
N ASP A 71 -11.03 17.34 8.49
CA ASP A 71 -10.45 16.09 7.99
C ASP A 71 -10.66 15.96 6.48
N GLU A 72 -11.86 16.29 5.96
CA GLU A 72 -12.13 16.27 4.52
C GLU A 72 -11.28 17.28 3.74
N GLU A 73 -11.07 18.47 4.31
CA GLU A 73 -10.20 19.49 3.75
C GLU A 73 -8.76 18.98 3.62
N ARG A 74 -8.25 18.35 4.69
CA ARG A 74 -6.90 17.75 4.70
C ARG A 74 -6.78 16.61 3.71
N GLU A 75 -7.79 15.75 3.63
CA GLU A 75 -7.84 14.65 2.68
C GLU A 75 -7.81 15.17 1.23
N ARG A 76 -8.57 16.24 0.94
CA ARG A 76 -8.56 16.87 -0.39
C ARG A 76 -7.20 17.47 -0.73
N GLN A 77 -6.61 18.23 0.19
CA GLN A 77 -5.29 18.81 0.03
C GLN A 77 -4.21 17.74 -0.16
N LEU A 78 -4.29 16.62 0.57
CA LEU A 78 -3.38 15.49 0.43
C LEU A 78 -3.51 14.86 -0.96
N ARG A 79 -4.72 14.64 -1.47
CA ARG A 79 -4.93 14.09 -2.83
C ARG A 79 -4.38 15.02 -3.91
N GLU A 80 -4.69 16.31 -3.83
CA GLU A 80 -4.15 17.32 -4.75
C GLU A 80 -2.60 17.36 -4.70
N TYR A 81 -2.03 17.23 -3.50
CA TYR A 81 -0.58 17.14 -3.33
C TYR A 81 -0.01 15.87 -3.98
N ASN A 82 -0.62 14.71 -3.75
CA ASN A 82 -0.20 13.44 -4.35
C ASN A 82 -0.19 13.52 -5.89
N GLU A 83 -1.24 14.07 -6.49
CA GLU A 83 -1.31 14.29 -7.93
C GLU A 83 -0.16 15.18 -8.43
N ARG A 84 0.16 16.25 -7.70
CA ARG A 84 1.31 17.13 -8.02
C ARG A 84 2.65 16.43 -7.86
N GLN A 85 2.78 15.50 -6.91
CA GLN A 85 3.96 14.64 -6.74
C GLN A 85 4.04 13.52 -7.79
N GLY A 86 3.12 13.49 -8.77
CA GLY A 86 3.14 12.54 -9.87
C GLY A 86 2.51 11.19 -9.54
N TYR A 87 1.73 11.10 -8.45
CA TYR A 87 0.89 9.94 -8.21
C TYR A 87 -0.09 9.75 -9.37
N LYS A 88 -0.21 8.51 -9.85
CA LYS A 88 -1.18 8.12 -10.86
C LYS A 88 -1.94 6.89 -10.36
N PRO A 89 -3.29 6.95 -10.34
CA PRO A 89 -4.12 5.78 -10.06
C PRO A 89 -3.76 4.63 -11.01
N SER A 90 -3.79 3.41 -10.50
CA SER A 90 -3.47 2.19 -11.26
C SER A 90 -2.04 2.16 -11.85
N SER A 91 -1.14 3.02 -11.36
CA SER A 91 0.29 2.87 -11.64
C SER A 91 0.85 1.68 -10.85
N PRO A 92 1.94 1.04 -11.31
CA PRO A 92 2.59 -0.02 -10.54
C PRO A 92 2.94 0.40 -9.09
N LEU A 93 3.26 1.68 -8.87
CA LEU A 93 3.57 2.22 -7.55
C LEU A 93 2.40 2.14 -6.56
N ASP A 94 1.16 2.17 -7.04
CA ASP A 94 -0.04 2.01 -6.19
C ASP A 94 -0.06 0.60 -5.58
N ASN A 95 0.15 -0.41 -6.41
CA ASN A 95 0.25 -1.81 -6.00
C ASN A 95 1.51 -2.09 -5.15
N VAL A 96 2.60 -1.34 -5.37
CA VAL A 96 3.81 -1.45 -4.53
C VAL A 96 3.52 -1.08 -3.08
N LEU A 97 2.84 0.05 -2.84
CA LEU A 97 2.53 0.50 -1.48
C LEU A 97 1.62 -0.49 -0.75
N GLY A 98 0.60 -1.01 -1.45
CA GLY A 98 -0.28 -2.05 -0.92
C GLY A 98 0.49 -3.31 -0.53
N GLY A 99 1.28 -3.85 -1.47
CA GLY A 99 2.07 -5.08 -1.23
C GLY A 99 3.10 -4.93 -0.10
N ILE A 100 3.71 -3.75 0.05
CA ILE A 100 4.66 -3.50 1.16
C ILE A 100 3.94 -3.42 2.51
N CYS A 101 2.78 -2.77 2.59
CA CYS A 101 2.00 -2.71 3.83
C CYS A 101 1.52 -4.11 4.24
N GLU A 102 1.08 -4.92 3.28
CA GLU A 102 0.72 -6.32 3.53
C GLU A 102 1.92 -7.15 4.01
N ALA A 103 3.06 -7.03 3.34
CA ALA A 103 4.28 -7.75 3.69
C ALA A 103 4.88 -7.31 5.04
N ALA A 104 4.67 -6.06 5.44
CA ALA A 104 5.12 -5.56 6.74
C ALA A 104 4.47 -6.34 7.91
N GLY A 105 3.34 -7.01 7.70
CA GLY A 105 2.68 -7.81 8.73
C GLY A 105 1.92 -6.96 9.76
N GLU A 106 1.64 -5.70 9.44
CA GLU A 106 0.83 -4.79 10.24
C GLU A 106 -0.58 -4.70 9.62
N PRO A 107 -1.56 -5.50 10.08
CA PRO A 107 -2.87 -5.62 9.42
C PRO A 107 -3.71 -4.33 9.45
N GLN A 108 -3.29 -3.35 10.24
CA GLN A 108 -3.93 -2.04 10.37
C GLN A 108 -3.32 -0.99 9.45
N LEU A 109 -2.19 -1.29 8.81
CA LEU A 109 -1.59 -0.44 7.79
C LEU A 109 -2.17 -0.77 6.42
N SER A 110 -2.42 0.27 5.63
CA SER A 110 -2.87 0.14 4.25
C SER A 110 -2.13 1.15 3.38
N GLY A 111 -1.60 0.67 2.26
CA GLY A 111 -1.04 1.50 1.20
C GLY A 111 -2.00 1.52 0.03
N TYR A 112 -2.78 2.59 -0.13
CA TYR A 112 -3.76 2.72 -1.20
C TYR A 112 -3.92 4.17 -1.62
N GLY A 113 -4.16 4.43 -2.91
CA GLY A 113 -4.40 5.81 -3.36
C GLY A 113 -3.15 6.69 -3.29
N GLY A 114 -1.96 6.07 -3.29
CA GLY A 114 -0.71 6.78 -3.01
C GLY A 114 -0.57 7.25 -1.56
N VAL A 115 -1.31 6.69 -0.61
CA VAL A 115 -1.28 7.07 0.80
C VAL A 115 -0.99 5.85 1.65
N ILE A 116 -0.07 5.97 2.61
CA ILE A 116 0.01 5.00 3.72
C ILE A 116 -0.89 5.51 4.83
N THR A 117 -1.84 4.68 5.23
CA THR A 117 -2.80 4.96 6.29
C THR A 117 -2.73 3.90 7.38
N GLY A 118 -2.96 4.32 8.62
CA GLY A 118 -3.12 3.41 9.75
C GLY A 118 -2.86 4.08 11.09
N PRO A 119 -2.92 3.32 12.20
CA PRO A 119 -2.65 3.83 13.53
C PRO A 119 -1.22 4.37 13.67
N VAL A 120 -1.06 5.40 14.50
CA VAL A 120 0.24 6.08 14.73
C VAL A 120 1.32 5.08 15.15
N ASP A 121 1.00 4.18 16.07
CA ASP A 121 1.94 3.19 16.61
C ASP A 121 2.38 2.15 15.57
N ALA A 122 1.47 1.74 14.68
CA ALA A 122 1.80 0.84 13.58
C ALA A 122 2.73 1.50 12.56
N LEU A 123 2.49 2.78 12.25
CA LEU A 123 3.36 3.55 11.36
C LEU A 123 4.74 3.80 11.98
N GLU A 124 4.81 4.08 13.28
CA GLU A 124 6.08 4.24 14.01
C GLU A 124 6.91 2.95 13.96
N ARG A 125 6.29 1.78 14.21
CA ARG A 125 6.97 0.48 14.06
C ARG A 125 7.48 0.25 12.63
N LEU A 126 6.70 0.63 11.62
CA LEU A 126 7.14 0.57 10.22
C LEU A 126 8.35 1.49 9.97
N LYS A 127 8.32 2.75 10.43
CA LYS A 127 9.45 3.70 10.31
C LYS A 127 10.71 3.16 11.01
N VAL A 128 10.59 2.58 12.21
CA VAL A 128 11.69 1.93 12.94
C VAL A 128 12.34 0.83 12.12
N ARG A 129 11.53 -0.10 11.59
CA ARG A 129 12.01 -1.22 10.78
C ARG A 129 12.62 -0.76 9.46
N ALA A 130 12.04 0.26 8.85
CA ALA A 130 12.56 0.92 7.66
C ALA A 130 13.82 1.75 7.93
N ARG A 131 14.23 1.95 9.20
CA ARG A 131 15.32 2.82 9.62
C ARG A 131 15.14 4.27 9.16
N VAL A 132 13.89 4.71 9.07
CA VAL A 132 13.52 6.11 8.81
C VAL A 132 13.39 6.82 10.15
N ASP A 133 13.83 8.07 10.21
CA ASP A 133 13.66 8.89 11.41
C ASP A 133 12.17 9.02 11.78
N GLN A 134 11.82 8.61 12.99
CA GLN A 134 10.45 8.65 13.50
C GLN A 134 9.95 10.09 13.65
N ALA A 135 10.84 11.03 13.96
CA ALA A 135 10.52 12.44 14.08
C ALA A 135 10.31 13.13 12.71
N LYS A 136 10.63 12.44 11.61
CA LYS A 136 10.41 12.97 10.27
C LYS A 136 8.91 13.06 9.97
N THR A 137 8.47 14.28 9.69
CA THR A 137 7.13 14.61 9.23
C THR A 137 7.12 14.98 7.75
N TYR A 138 6.06 14.63 7.05
CA TYR A 138 5.88 14.94 5.62
C TYR A 138 4.90 16.09 5.40
N SER A 139 5.06 16.81 4.29
CA SER A 139 4.12 17.88 3.92
C SER A 139 2.73 17.31 3.69
N TYR A 140 1.70 17.91 4.30
CA TYR A 140 0.32 17.40 4.26
C TYR A 140 0.08 16.06 4.98
N GLU A 141 1.05 15.56 5.74
CA GLU A 141 0.80 14.51 6.73
C GLU A 141 -0.20 15.02 7.78
N TYR A 142 -1.18 14.19 8.13
CA TYR A 142 -2.11 14.52 9.20
C TYR A 142 -2.62 13.28 9.92
N VAL A 143 -3.07 13.50 11.16
CA VAL A 143 -3.85 12.53 11.94
C VAL A 143 -5.31 12.94 11.90
N ASP A 144 -6.19 12.01 11.53
CA ASP A 144 -7.62 12.24 11.50
C ASP A 144 -8.26 12.11 12.90
N ARG A 145 -9.56 12.41 13.00
CA ARG A 145 -10.31 12.31 14.25
C ARG A 145 -10.40 10.90 14.87
N HIS A 146 -10.02 9.87 14.13
CA HIS A 146 -10.02 8.48 14.61
C HIS A 146 -8.63 8.02 15.04
N GLY A 147 -7.61 8.89 14.99
CA GLY A 147 -6.23 8.54 15.33
C GLY A 147 -5.49 7.83 14.19
N THR A 148 -6.00 7.92 12.96
CA THR A 148 -5.35 7.34 11.78
C THR A 148 -4.44 8.39 11.17
N VAL A 149 -3.17 8.04 10.98
CA VAL A 149 -2.20 8.86 10.25
C VAL A 149 -2.41 8.64 8.76
N HIS A 150 -2.28 9.72 7.99
CA HIS A 150 -2.31 9.71 6.54
C HIS A 150 -0.99 10.29 6.03
N ILE A 151 -0.15 9.43 5.43
CA ILE A 151 1.15 9.81 4.88
C ILE A 151 1.03 10.02 3.38
N PRO A 152 1.42 11.20 2.86
CA PRO A 152 1.37 11.52 1.43
C PRO A 152 2.29 10.62 0.59
N PHE A 153 2.12 10.67 -0.73
CA PHE A 153 2.75 9.75 -1.68
C PHE A 153 4.28 9.76 -1.66
N ASP A 154 4.90 10.93 -1.57
CA ASP A 154 6.34 11.08 -1.46
C ASP A 154 6.90 10.42 -0.19
N GLY A 155 6.27 10.68 0.96
CA GLY A 155 6.64 10.05 2.23
C GLY A 155 6.36 8.55 2.25
N ALA A 156 5.24 8.12 1.69
CA ALA A 156 4.88 6.73 1.54
C ALA A 156 5.93 5.98 0.71
N LEU A 157 6.36 6.54 -0.42
CA LEU A 157 7.40 5.97 -1.27
C LEU A 157 8.75 5.93 -0.58
N GLU A 158 9.12 6.96 0.18
CA GLU A 158 10.37 6.98 0.93
C GLU A 158 10.42 5.86 1.97
N ILE A 159 9.37 5.75 2.80
CA ILE A 159 9.26 4.71 3.82
C ILE A 159 9.27 3.32 3.16
N ALA A 160 8.49 3.14 2.09
CA ALA A 160 8.42 1.89 1.34
C ALA A 160 9.77 1.46 0.78
N LYS A 161 10.50 2.37 0.13
CA LYS A 161 11.86 2.12 -0.39
C LYS A 161 12.83 1.73 0.73
N ALA A 162 12.83 2.50 1.82
CA ALA A 162 13.70 2.27 2.95
C ALA A 162 13.39 0.92 3.63
N PHE A 163 12.12 0.55 3.75
CA PHE A 163 11.69 -0.73 4.28
C PHE A 163 12.12 -1.90 3.41
N CYS A 164 11.92 -1.84 2.09
CA CYS A 164 12.40 -2.87 1.17
C CYS A 164 13.91 -3.10 1.29
N ALA A 165 14.69 -2.03 1.41
CA ALA A 165 16.14 -2.11 1.56
C ALA A 165 16.57 -2.65 2.94
N ALA A 166 15.84 -2.30 4.01
CA ALA A 166 16.15 -2.72 5.37
C ALA A 166 15.76 -4.18 5.66
N GLU A 167 14.63 -4.64 5.11
CA GLU A 167 14.12 -6.00 5.28
C GLU A 167 13.74 -6.70 3.96
N PRO A 168 14.71 -7.00 3.07
CA PRO A 168 14.43 -7.63 1.77
C PRO A 168 13.63 -8.93 1.88
N SER A 169 13.99 -9.82 2.80
CA SER A 169 13.33 -11.12 2.96
C SER A 169 11.87 -11.00 3.36
N THR A 170 11.53 -10.02 4.21
CA THR A 170 10.16 -9.77 4.66
C THR A 170 9.25 -9.45 3.47
N VAL A 171 9.75 -8.70 2.49
CA VAL A 171 8.95 -8.27 1.34
C VAL A 171 9.01 -9.28 0.19
N LEU A 172 10.18 -9.87 -0.09
CA LEU A 172 10.37 -10.72 -1.26
C LEU A 172 9.77 -12.12 -1.12
N ILE A 173 9.86 -12.74 0.07
CA ILE A 173 9.32 -14.10 0.28
C ILE A 173 7.82 -14.20 -0.05
N PRO A 174 6.93 -13.33 0.50
CA PRO A 174 5.51 -13.42 0.18
C PRO A 174 5.24 -13.13 -1.30
N ILE A 175 5.95 -12.17 -1.91
CA ILE A 175 5.82 -11.88 -3.35
C ILE A 175 6.17 -13.09 -4.21
N GLU A 176 7.29 -13.75 -3.94
CA GLU A 176 7.70 -14.95 -4.69
C GLU A 176 6.71 -16.10 -4.48
N ALA A 177 6.16 -16.25 -3.28
CA ALA A 177 5.15 -17.26 -2.99
C ALA A 177 3.87 -17.00 -3.81
N THR A 178 3.37 -15.75 -3.79
CA THR A 178 2.18 -15.34 -4.56
C THR A 178 2.40 -15.48 -6.06
N GLU A 179 3.56 -15.04 -6.58
CA GLU A 179 3.86 -15.15 -8.01
C GLU A 179 3.89 -16.61 -8.47
N ARG A 180 4.50 -17.51 -7.68
CA ARG A 180 4.54 -18.95 -7.98
C ARG A 180 3.15 -19.56 -7.96
N GLU A 181 2.36 -19.26 -6.93
CA GLU A 181 0.98 -19.72 -6.81
C GLU A 181 0.13 -19.26 -8.00
N TRP A 182 0.21 -17.98 -8.35
CA TRP A 182 -0.56 -17.40 -9.45
C TRP A 182 -0.11 -17.96 -10.80
N THR A 183 1.19 -18.14 -11.01
CA THR A 183 1.73 -18.78 -12.21
C THR A 183 1.20 -20.21 -12.35
N GLN A 184 1.16 -20.98 -11.25
CA GLN A 184 0.61 -22.32 -11.26
C GLN A 184 -0.89 -22.30 -11.61
N LYS A 185 -1.69 -21.43 -10.99
CA LYS A 185 -3.12 -21.35 -11.26
C LYS A 185 -3.42 -20.86 -12.68
N ALA A 186 -2.62 -19.93 -13.22
CA ALA A 186 -2.75 -19.46 -14.60
C ALA A 186 -2.53 -20.56 -15.65
N SER A 187 -1.78 -21.61 -15.30
CA SER A 187 -1.58 -22.78 -16.18
C SER A 187 -2.74 -23.79 -16.15
N GLN A 188 -3.73 -23.61 -15.28
CA GLN A 188 -4.87 -24.52 -15.13
C GLN A 188 -6.08 -24.03 -15.95
N PRO A 189 -6.94 -24.94 -16.45
CA PRO A 189 -8.20 -24.56 -17.09
C PRO A 189 -9.06 -23.67 -16.18
N GLY A 190 -9.52 -22.53 -16.70
CA GLY A 190 -10.27 -21.53 -15.92
C GLY A 190 -9.40 -20.52 -15.16
N GLY A 191 -8.08 -20.58 -15.29
CA GLY A 191 -7.11 -19.68 -14.67
C GLY A 191 -6.87 -18.36 -15.41
N ASP A 192 -7.52 -18.12 -16.56
CA ASP A 192 -7.22 -16.99 -17.44
C ASP A 192 -7.36 -15.61 -16.76
N TYR A 193 -8.28 -15.47 -15.79
CA TYR A 193 -8.45 -14.23 -15.03
C TYR A 193 -7.20 -13.86 -14.22
N ILE A 194 -6.40 -14.85 -13.81
CA ILE A 194 -5.16 -14.65 -13.05
C ILE A 194 -4.05 -14.09 -13.93
N VAL A 195 -4.08 -14.35 -15.24
CA VAL A 195 -3.10 -13.78 -16.19
C VAL A 195 -3.17 -12.26 -16.19
N GLY A 196 -4.38 -11.68 -16.10
CA GLY A 196 -4.58 -10.24 -15.98
C GLY A 196 -3.93 -9.67 -14.71
N LEU A 197 -4.19 -10.30 -13.57
CA LEU A 197 -3.63 -9.91 -12.28
C LEU A 197 -2.09 -10.08 -12.26
N LEU A 198 -1.56 -11.18 -12.78
CA LEU A 198 -0.11 -11.39 -12.91
C LEU A 198 0.55 -10.26 -13.71
N ASN A 199 -0.04 -9.86 -14.83
CA ASN A 199 0.52 -8.78 -15.65
C ASN A 199 0.45 -7.43 -14.93
N GLU A 200 -0.61 -7.17 -14.17
CA GLU A 200 -0.77 -5.96 -13.38
C GLU A 200 0.28 -5.85 -12.26
N TYR A 201 0.51 -6.94 -11.53
CA TYR A 201 1.40 -6.95 -10.35
C TYR A 201 2.87 -7.17 -10.68
N ARG A 202 3.20 -7.73 -11.85
CA ARG A 202 4.60 -7.99 -12.27
C ARG A 202 5.48 -6.75 -12.23
N ALA A 203 4.96 -5.62 -12.72
CA ALA A 203 5.70 -4.36 -12.71
C ALA A 203 6.00 -3.90 -11.27
N SER A 204 5.02 -4.05 -10.37
CA SER A 204 5.15 -3.70 -8.96
C SER A 204 6.16 -4.58 -8.24
N TRP A 205 6.12 -5.90 -8.47
CA TRP A 205 7.08 -6.85 -7.90
C TRP A 205 8.50 -6.61 -8.40
N ALA A 206 8.68 -6.23 -9.68
CA ALA A 206 9.98 -5.86 -10.20
C ALA A 206 10.55 -4.62 -9.48
N ILE A 207 9.73 -3.58 -9.25
CA ILE A 207 10.14 -2.39 -8.50
C ILE A 207 10.55 -2.76 -7.07
N ILE A 208 9.79 -3.63 -6.41
CA ILE A 208 10.11 -4.07 -5.05
C ILE A 208 11.44 -4.83 -5.00
N ARG A 209 11.71 -5.73 -5.96
CA ARG A 209 13.00 -6.43 -6.10
C ARG A 209 14.16 -5.46 -6.28
N GLN A 210 13.96 -4.45 -7.11
CA GLN A 210 14.95 -3.40 -7.34
C GLN A 210 15.26 -2.66 -6.04
N TRP A 211 14.25 -2.25 -5.27
CA TRP A 211 14.44 -1.53 -3.99
C TRP A 211 15.04 -2.40 -2.89
N ALA A 212 14.72 -3.69 -2.89
CA ALA A 212 15.31 -4.67 -1.99
C ALA A 212 16.78 -4.99 -2.31
N GLY A 213 17.35 -4.38 -3.35
CA GLY A 213 18.74 -4.60 -3.77
C GLY A 213 18.97 -5.96 -4.41
N MET A 214 17.91 -6.68 -4.80
CA MET A 214 18.01 -8.01 -5.38
C MET A 214 18.78 -7.99 -6.70
N ASP A 215 18.55 -6.97 -7.54
CA ASP A 215 19.23 -6.84 -8.84
C ASP A 215 20.75 -6.62 -8.66
N ALA A 216 21.15 -5.82 -7.68
CA ALA A 216 22.56 -5.62 -7.35
C ALA A 216 23.20 -6.89 -6.77
N ALA A 217 22.47 -7.62 -5.92
CA ALA A 217 22.92 -8.88 -5.35
C ALA A 217 23.05 -9.98 -6.43
N ILE A 218 22.12 -10.03 -7.39
CA ILE A 218 22.18 -10.92 -8.55
C ILE A 218 23.40 -10.58 -9.41
N ALA A 219 23.58 -9.31 -9.78
CA ALA A 219 24.73 -8.87 -10.57
C ALA A 219 26.07 -9.18 -9.88
N GLN A 220 26.17 -8.98 -8.57
CA GLN A 220 27.39 -9.32 -7.81
C GLN A 220 27.64 -10.83 -7.76
N ARG A 221 26.58 -11.64 -7.62
CA ARG A 221 26.69 -13.11 -7.66
C ARG A 221 27.11 -13.59 -9.05
N GLU A 222 26.53 -13.05 -10.11
CA GLU A 222 26.90 -13.37 -11.49
C GLU A 222 28.36 -13.00 -11.79
N ALA A 223 28.80 -11.80 -11.40
CA ALA A 223 30.19 -11.39 -11.54
C ALA A 223 31.16 -12.32 -10.78
N ARG A 224 30.76 -12.78 -9.58
CA ARG A 224 31.55 -13.74 -8.81
C ARG A 224 31.59 -15.12 -9.45
N ILE A 225 30.47 -15.59 -10.01
CA ILE A 225 30.41 -16.84 -10.77
C ILE A 225 31.35 -16.76 -11.97
N GLN A 226 31.28 -15.70 -12.77
CA GLN A 226 32.18 -15.48 -13.91
C GLN A 226 33.65 -15.44 -13.50
N GLN A 227 33.97 -14.79 -12.38
CA GLN A 227 35.34 -14.76 -11.85
C GLN A 227 35.82 -16.17 -11.45
N LEU A 228 34.98 -16.95 -10.78
CA LEU A 228 35.31 -18.31 -10.38
C LEU A 228 35.47 -19.23 -11.60
N GLU A 229 34.58 -19.12 -12.58
CA GLU A 229 34.69 -19.84 -13.86
C GLU A 229 36.01 -19.54 -14.57
N ARG A 230 36.40 -18.26 -14.62
CA ARG A 230 37.69 -17.86 -15.19
C ARG A 230 38.88 -18.48 -14.45
N LEU A 231 38.88 -18.47 -13.12
CA LEU A 231 39.94 -19.10 -12.33
C LEU A 231 40.03 -20.61 -12.56
N VAL A 232 38.89 -21.30 -12.72
CA VAL A 232 38.89 -22.73 -13.05
C VAL A 232 39.44 -22.97 -14.45
N TRP A 233 39.08 -22.13 -15.43
CA TRP A 233 39.65 -22.20 -16.78
C TRP A 233 41.17 -21.95 -16.80
N ASP A 234 41.64 -20.97 -16.04
CA ASP A 234 43.08 -20.69 -15.89
C ASP A 234 43.81 -21.89 -15.24
N ALA A 235 43.19 -22.53 -14.24
CA ALA A 235 43.72 -23.74 -13.62
C ALA A 235 43.76 -24.94 -14.57
N VAL A 236 42.72 -25.14 -15.39
CA VAL A 236 42.69 -26.15 -16.46
C VAL A 236 43.86 -25.92 -17.42
N TYR A 237 44.07 -24.68 -17.85
CA TYR A 237 45.17 -24.34 -18.74
C TYR A 237 46.56 -24.57 -18.11
N ALA A 238 46.71 -24.22 -16.82
CA ALA A 238 47.94 -24.47 -16.07
C ALA A 238 48.25 -25.98 -15.93
N LEU A 239 47.23 -26.80 -15.68
CA LEU A 239 47.36 -28.26 -15.58
C LEU A 239 47.74 -28.88 -16.93
N GLN A 240 47.12 -28.45 -18.03
CA GLN A 240 47.49 -28.87 -19.39
C GLN A 240 48.95 -28.51 -19.71
N LYS A 241 49.38 -27.29 -19.36
CA LYS A 241 50.77 -26.87 -19.52
C LYS A 241 51.73 -27.73 -18.69
N GLY A 242 51.29 -28.21 -17.53
CA GLY A 242 51.99 -29.15 -16.67
C GLY A 242 51.92 -30.62 -17.10
N LYS A 243 51.26 -30.96 -18.23
CA LYS A 243 50.99 -32.33 -18.71
C LYS A 243 50.15 -33.19 -17.76
N LEU A 244 49.33 -32.55 -16.92
CA LEU A 244 48.36 -33.20 -16.03
C LEU A 244 46.98 -33.23 -16.71
N ASP A 245 46.91 -33.90 -17.86
CA ASP A 245 45.75 -33.85 -18.76
C ASP A 245 44.53 -34.55 -18.16
N GLN A 246 44.73 -35.59 -17.34
CA GLN A 246 43.63 -36.29 -16.67
C GLN A 246 42.94 -35.40 -15.63
N GLU A 247 43.71 -34.62 -14.87
CA GLU A 247 43.20 -33.66 -13.89
C GLU A 247 42.51 -32.47 -14.58
N ALA A 248 43.06 -31.98 -15.69
CA ALA A 248 42.46 -30.94 -16.51
C ALA A 248 41.10 -31.38 -17.09
N ASP A 249 41.01 -32.59 -17.63
CA ASP A 249 39.77 -33.16 -18.18
C ASP A 249 38.71 -33.43 -17.11
N ARG A 250 39.13 -33.74 -15.88
CA ARG A 250 38.20 -33.90 -14.75
C ARG A 250 37.57 -32.57 -14.35
N LEU A 251 38.34 -31.48 -14.31
CA LEU A 251 37.82 -30.13 -14.03
C LEU A 251 36.92 -29.62 -15.14
N ARG A 252 37.28 -29.86 -16.41
CA ARG A 252 36.48 -29.47 -17.58
C ARG A 252 35.09 -30.13 -17.58
N ARG A 253 35.06 -31.45 -17.33
CA ARG A 253 33.81 -32.21 -17.18
C ARG A 253 32.94 -31.76 -15.99
N ALA A 254 33.55 -31.21 -14.95
CA ALA A 254 32.80 -30.67 -13.81
C ALA A 254 32.15 -29.31 -14.13
N LEU A 255 32.77 -28.50 -14.99
CA LEU A 255 32.23 -27.23 -15.49
C LEU A 255 31.04 -27.44 -16.44
N GLU A 256 31.13 -28.42 -17.34
CA GLU A 256 30.12 -28.67 -18.39
C GLU A 256 28.84 -29.38 -17.90
N ARG A 257 28.84 -29.93 -16.68
CA ARG A 257 27.67 -30.62 -16.09
C ARG A 257 26.68 -29.67 -15.39
N ARG A 258 26.91 -28.36 -15.45
CA ARG A 258 26.10 -27.34 -14.78
C ARG A 258 25.19 -26.65 -15.78
#